data_AF-A0A7X1L6G6-F1
#
_entry.id   AF-A0A7X1L6G6-F1
#
_cell.length_a   1.000
_cell.length_b   1.000
_cell.length_c   1.000
_cell.angle_alpha   90.00
_cell.angle_beta   90.00
_cell.angle_gamma   90.00
#
_symmetry.space_group_name_H-M   'P 1'
#
loop_
_entity.id
_entity.type
_entity.pdbx_description
1 polymer ?
#
loop_
_entity_poly.entity_id
_entity_poly.type
_entity_poly.pdbx_seq_one_letter_code
_entity_poly.pdbx_strand_id
1 'polypeptide(L)'
;MKKIICLILVLGVAVMFGCAQEKPEAAAKKIFEQQVAGHEGIELDTAGLVYTIVEQGDNSALVEVSGNMAVKAAIPLVEKKGQWVLDMPTVETSGEVSATH
;
A
#
# COMPACT_ATOMS: atom_id res chain seq x y z
N MET A 1 -2.50 8.69 -56.05
CA MET A 1 -3.26 8.72 -54.78
C MET A 1 -2.91 7.55 -53.83
N LYS A 2 -1.65 7.08 -53.78
CA LYS A 2 -1.24 5.91 -52.96
C LYS A 2 -0.29 6.27 -51.81
N LYS A 3 0.28 7.49 -51.83
CA LYS A 3 1.27 7.98 -50.86
C LYS A 3 0.63 8.60 -49.61
N ILE A 4 -0.60 9.12 -49.71
CA ILE A 4 -1.32 9.75 -48.59
C ILE A 4 -1.91 8.68 -47.64
N ILE A 5 -2.32 7.54 -48.19
CA ILE A 5 -2.85 6.41 -47.41
C ILE A 5 -1.78 5.82 -46.47
N CYS A 6 -0.53 5.72 -46.92
CA CYS A 6 0.57 5.25 -46.07
C CYS A 6 0.89 6.21 -44.92
N LEU A 7 0.75 7.52 -45.11
CA LEU A 7 1.04 8.52 -44.07
C LEU A 7 0.02 8.48 -42.92
N ILE A 8 -1.25 8.19 -43.22
CA ILE A 8 -2.31 8.06 -42.20
C ILE A 8 -2.14 6.75 -41.41
N LEU A 9 -1.69 5.68 -42.08
CA LEU A 9 -1.45 4.37 -41.45
C LEU A 9 -0.29 4.40 -40.45
N VAL A 10 0.73 5.23 -40.67
CA VAL A 10 1.86 5.39 -39.74
C VAL A 10 1.50 6.32 -38.57
N LEU A 11 0.65 7.33 -38.78
CA LEU A 11 0.16 8.20 -37.70
C LEU A 11 -0.80 7.47 -36.74
N GLY A 12 -1.53 6.47 -37.20
CA GLY A 12 -2.47 5.70 -36.37
C GLY A 12 -1.81 4.75 -35.35
N VAL A 13 -0.56 4.33 -35.58
CA VAL A 13 0.15 3.40 -34.69
C VAL A 13 0.81 4.13 -33.51
N ALA A 14 1.08 5.43 -33.63
CA ALA A 14 1.67 6.22 -32.55
C ALA A 14 0.69 6.53 -31.39
N VAL A 15 -0.63 6.36 -31.61
CA VAL A 15 -1.65 6.68 -30.60
C VAL A 15 -1.90 5.50 -29.64
N MET A 16 -1.33 4.32 -29.90
CA MET A 16 -1.53 3.13 -29.06
C MET A 16 -0.56 3.03 -27.86
N PHE A 17 0.41 3.95 -27.72
CA PHE A 17 1.19 4.09 -26.48
C PHE A 17 0.51 4.95 -25.42
N GLY A 18 -0.79 5.22 -25.58
CA GLY A 18 -1.67 5.71 -24.51
C GLY A 18 -2.14 4.58 -23.58
N CYS A 19 -1.26 3.69 -23.12
CA CYS A 19 -1.52 3.06 -21.84
C CYS A 19 -1.52 4.21 -20.84
N ALA A 20 -2.63 4.45 -20.15
CA ALA A 20 -2.67 5.43 -19.06
C ALA A 20 -1.63 5.00 -18.02
N GLN A 21 -0.40 5.49 -18.17
CA GLN A 21 0.72 5.09 -17.35
C GLN A 21 0.40 5.63 -15.95
N GLU A 22 0.19 4.71 -15.01
CA GLU A 22 -0.09 5.06 -13.62
C GLU A 22 1.03 6.00 -13.13
N LYS A 23 0.64 7.16 -12.59
CA LYS A 23 1.60 8.12 -12.07
C LYS A 23 2.33 7.52 -10.85
N PRO A 24 3.62 7.80 -10.64
CA PRO A 24 4.37 7.27 -9.50
C PRO A 24 3.68 7.48 -8.15
N GLU A 25 3.02 8.63 -7.94
CA GLU A 25 2.30 8.96 -6.71
C GLU A 25 1.08 8.06 -6.50
N ALA A 26 0.36 7.71 -7.58
CA ALA A 26 -0.78 6.80 -7.51
C ALA A 26 -0.32 5.37 -7.19
N ALA A 27 0.78 4.93 -7.80
CA ALA A 27 1.41 3.65 -7.47
C ALA A 27 1.87 3.61 -6.00
N ALA A 28 2.55 4.66 -5.54
CA ALA A 28 3.01 4.80 -4.15
C ALA A 28 1.83 4.78 -3.16
N LYS A 29 0.74 5.49 -3.47
CA LYS A 29 -0.49 5.48 -2.66
C LYS A 29 -1.05 4.08 -2.51
N LYS A 30 -1.24 3.37 -3.62
CA LYS A 30 -1.77 2.00 -3.61
C LYS A 30 -0.89 1.04 -2.80
N ILE A 31 0.42 1.12 -2.98
CA ILE A 31 1.38 0.28 -2.24
C ILE A 31 1.29 0.59 -0.74
N PHE A 32 1.27 1.88 -0.37
CA PHE A 32 1.19 2.29 1.03
C PHE A 32 -0.11 1.82 1.68
N GLU A 33 -1.26 2.03 1.02
CA GLU A 33 -2.57 1.57 1.50
C GLU A 33 -2.61 0.05 1.73
N GLN A 34 -2.00 -0.74 0.83
CA GLN A 34 -1.89 -2.19 1.01
C GLN A 34 -1.02 -2.59 2.19
N GLN A 35 0.09 -1.89 2.42
CA GLN A 35 0.97 -2.16 3.56
C GLN A 35 0.27 -1.89 4.89
N VAL A 36 -0.48 -0.80 4.98
CA VAL A 36 -1.15 -0.41 6.23
C VAL A 36 -2.44 -1.18 6.51
N ALA A 37 -3.11 -1.71 5.47
CA ALA A 37 -4.31 -2.53 5.62
C ALA A 37 -4.06 -3.92 6.22
N GLY A 38 -2.79 -4.35 6.35
CA GLY A 38 -2.43 -5.69 6.86
C GLY A 38 -2.58 -5.88 8.37
N HIS A 39 -2.98 -4.86 9.12
CA HIS A 39 -3.07 -4.92 10.58
C HIS A 39 -4.50 -5.18 11.06
N GLU A 40 -4.76 -6.40 11.54
CA GLU A 40 -6.06 -6.75 12.12
C GLU A 40 -6.38 -5.88 13.35
N GLY A 41 -7.61 -5.36 13.42
CA GLY A 41 -8.09 -4.53 14.53
C GLY A 41 -7.58 -3.08 14.54
N ILE A 42 -6.84 -2.66 13.51
CA ILE A 42 -6.37 -1.27 13.34
C ILE A 42 -6.92 -0.72 12.01
N GLU A 43 -7.75 0.31 12.10
CA GLU A 43 -8.23 1.09 10.96
C GLU A 43 -7.35 2.34 10.80
N LEU A 44 -6.77 2.52 9.62
CA LEU A 44 -5.89 3.64 9.29
C LEU A 44 -6.53 4.47 8.18
N ASP A 45 -6.82 5.74 8.48
CA ASP A 45 -7.33 6.70 7.49
C ASP A 45 -6.17 7.45 6.84
N THR A 46 -5.87 7.07 5.60
CA THR A 46 -4.78 7.60 4.78
C THR A 46 -5.17 8.89 4.05
N ALA A 47 -6.39 9.42 4.21
CA ALA A 47 -6.86 10.59 3.46
C ALA A 47 -6.06 11.87 3.72
N GLY A 48 -5.40 11.97 4.88
CA GLY A 48 -4.55 13.11 5.25
C GLY A 48 -3.10 13.02 4.75
N LEU A 49 -2.76 11.99 3.97
CA LEU A 49 -1.42 11.80 3.42
C LEU A 49 -1.25 12.47 2.05
N VAL A 50 -0.06 13.02 1.85
CA VAL A 50 0.42 13.66 0.63
C VAL A 50 1.55 12.82 0.04
N TYR A 51 1.52 12.66 -1.28
CA TYR A 51 2.49 11.89 -2.03
C TYR A 51 3.24 12.83 -2.96
N THR A 52 4.53 13.03 -2.71
CA THR A 52 5.37 14.00 -3.43
C THR A 52 6.54 13.28 -4.10
N ILE A 53 6.69 13.42 -5.42
CA ILE A 53 7.90 12.96 -6.10
C ILE A 53 9.07 13.84 -5.65
N VAL A 54 10.09 13.23 -5.05
CA VAL A 54 11.32 13.92 -4.62
C VAL A 54 12.48 13.66 -5.57
N GLU A 55 12.47 12.53 -6.28
CA GLU A 55 13.42 12.23 -7.36
C GLU A 55 12.72 11.46 -8.48
N GLN A 56 13.06 11.76 -9.74
CA GLN A 56 12.52 11.06 -10.91
C GLN A 56 13.58 10.84 -11.98
N GLY A 57 13.72 9.59 -12.42
CA GLY A 57 14.51 9.18 -13.59
C GLY A 57 13.61 8.60 -14.69
N ASP A 58 14.22 8.12 -15.77
CA ASP A 58 13.49 7.64 -16.95
C ASP A 58 12.51 6.50 -16.65
N ASN A 59 12.89 5.60 -15.73
CA ASN A 59 12.11 4.42 -15.32
C ASN A 59 12.05 4.23 -13.80
N SER A 60 12.33 5.28 -13.04
CA SER A 60 12.35 5.23 -11.57
C SER A 60 11.78 6.52 -10.99
N ALA A 61 11.19 6.41 -9.81
CA ALA A 61 10.75 7.56 -9.04
C ALA A 61 10.88 7.23 -7.54
N LEU A 62 11.28 8.24 -6.77
CA LEU A 62 11.21 8.23 -5.32
C LEU A 62 10.05 9.14 -4.90
N VAL A 63 9.08 8.57 -4.20
CA VAL A 63 7.90 9.30 -3.71
C VAL A 63 7.99 9.37 -2.19
N GLU A 64 8.06 10.58 -1.66
CA GLU A 64 7.89 10.83 -0.24
C GLU A 64 6.39 10.77 0.11
N VAL A 65 6.08 10.10 1.21
CA VAL A 65 4.73 10.06 1.81
C VAL A 65 4.78 10.79 3.13
N SER A 66 4.03 11.86 3.27
CA SER A 66 4.01 12.70 4.47
C SER A 66 2.60 13.19 4.79
N GLY A 67 2.32 13.49 6.06
CA GLY A 67 1.01 14.00 6.48
C GLY A 67 0.53 13.38 7.79
N ASN A 68 -0.72 13.68 8.12
CA ASN A 68 -1.38 13.14 9.30
C ASN A 68 -2.21 11.92 8.90
N MET A 69 -2.15 10.86 9.71
CA MET A 69 -2.94 9.65 9.53
C MET A 69 -3.77 9.45 10.79
N ALA A 70 -5.10 9.42 10.66
CA ALA A 70 -5.95 9.10 11.79
C ALA A 70 -5.95 7.58 12.01
N VAL A 71 -5.83 7.17 13.27
CA VAL A 71 -5.79 5.76 13.66
C VAL A 71 -6.97 5.46 14.56
N LYS A 72 -7.70 4.39 14.26
CA LYS A 72 -8.77 3.87 15.09
C LYS A 72 -8.51 2.40 15.40
N ALA A 73 -8.39 2.10 16.68
CA ALA A 73 -8.16 0.75 17.16
C ALA A 73 -8.92 0.55 18.48
N ALA A 74 -9.32 -0.69 18.75
CA ALA A 74 -9.86 -1.10 20.03
C ALA A 74 -8.92 -2.13 20.65
N ILE A 75 -8.33 -1.78 21.80
CA ILE A 75 -7.39 -2.66 22.51
C ILE A 75 -8.11 -3.19 23.75
N PRO A 76 -8.41 -4.51 23.82
CA PRO A 76 -9.10 -5.07 24.97
C PRO A 76 -8.12 -5.17 26.14
N LEU A 77 -8.49 -4.59 27.28
CA LEU A 77 -7.65 -4.55 28.48
C LEU A 77 -8.40 -5.15 29.67
N VAL A 78 -7.66 -5.86 30.51
CA VAL A 78 -8.15 -6.40 31.78
C VAL A 78 -7.21 -5.96 32.91
N GLU A 79 -7.79 -5.63 34.07
CA GLU A 79 -7.02 -5.28 35.26
C GLU A 79 -6.61 -6.55 36.02
N LYS A 80 -5.31 -6.73 36.25
CA LYS A 80 -4.76 -7.83 37.05
C LYS A 80 -3.82 -7.24 38.12
N LYS A 81 -4.18 -7.41 39.40
CA LYS A 81 -3.38 -6.97 40.55
C LYS A 81 -3.00 -5.47 40.49
N GLY A 82 -3.92 -4.61 40.01
CA GLY A 82 -3.70 -3.16 39.88
C GLY A 82 -2.95 -2.72 38.62
N GLN A 83 -2.73 -3.62 37.65
CA GLN A 83 -2.11 -3.30 36.37
C GLN A 83 -3.05 -3.64 35.20
N TRP A 84 -3.19 -2.73 34.24
CA TRP A 84 -3.89 -2.95 32.97
C TRP A 84 -3.01 -3.73 32.00
N VAL A 85 -3.48 -4.88 31.53
CA VAL A 85 -2.78 -5.74 30.57
C VAL A 85 -3.70 -6.10 29.41
N LEU A 86 -3.13 -6.51 28.27
CA LEU A 86 -3.92 -7.01 27.14
C LEU A 86 -4.78 -8.20 27.58
N ASP A 87 -6.07 -8.13 27.30
CA ASP A 87 -6.99 -9.23 27.51
C ASP A 87 -6.80 -10.26 26.38
N MET A 88 -5.71 -11.01 26.47
CA MET A 88 -5.47 -12.13 25.57
C MET A 88 -6.39 -13.29 25.94
N PRO A 89 -7.19 -13.84 25.00
CA PRO A 89 -7.74 -15.17 25.21
C PRO A 89 -6.55 -16.10 25.44
N THR A 90 -6.61 -16.94 26.48
CA THR A 90 -5.59 -17.96 26.72
C THR A 90 -5.56 -18.91 25.54
N VAL A 91 -4.74 -18.63 24.54
CA VAL A 91 -4.26 -19.67 23.64
C VAL A 91 -3.35 -20.51 24.52
N GLU A 92 -3.90 -21.60 25.03
CA GLU A 92 -3.12 -22.73 25.50
C GLU A 92 -2.19 -23.10 24.35
N THR A 93 -0.98 -22.54 24.36
CA THR A 93 0.12 -23.06 23.55
C THR A 93 0.45 -24.39 24.19
N SER A 94 -0.32 -25.42 23.78
CA SER A 94 -0.02 -26.81 24.05
C SER A 94 1.33 -27.04 23.39
N GLY A 95 2.38 -26.97 24.19
CA GLY A 95 3.71 -27.31 23.77
C GLY A 95 3.71 -28.75 23.34
N GLU A 96 3.82 -29.00 22.04
CA GLU A 96 4.35 -30.25 21.52
C GLU A 96 5.63 -29.91 20.77
N VAL A 97 6.70 -29.71 21.54
CA VAL A 97 8.06 -29.98 21.07
C VAL A 97 8.13 -31.51 20.92
N SER A 98 7.64 -32.04 19.81
CA SER A 98 8.00 -33.41 19.41
C SER A 98 9.38 -33.35 18.78
N ALA A 99 10.39 -33.38 19.64
CA ALA A 99 11.71 -33.84 19.26
C ALA A 99 11.57 -35.28 18.78
N THR A 100 11.93 -35.55 17.51
CA THR A 100 12.21 -36.91 17.07
C THR A 100 13.27 -36.89 15.98
N HIS A 101 14.48 -37.29 16.41
CA HIS A 101 15.50 -38.11 15.75
C HIS A 101 15.68 -38.04 14.23
#